data_AF-A0A945F5V5-F1
#
_entry.id   AF-A0A945F5V5-F1
#
_cell.length_a   1.000
_cell.length_b   1.000
_cell.length_c   1.000
_cell.angle_alpha   90.00
_cell.angle_beta   90.00
_cell.angle_gamma   90.00
#
_symmetry.space_group_name_H-M   'P 1'
#
loop_
_entity.id
_entity.type
_entity.pdbx_description
1 polymer ?
#
loop_
_entity_poly.entity_id
_entity_poly.type
_entity_poly.pdbx_seq_one_letter_code
_entity_poly.pdbx_strand_id
1 'polypeptide(L)' 'MAKTKLKYKRVLLKLSGEVFGGEDGAGIDGKVVRGIGKQVMELQKMGCEVGIVIGGG' A
#
# COMPACT_ATOMS: atom_id res chain seq x y z
N MET A 1 -13.46 4.03 22.73
CA MET A 1 -13.68 3.58 21.34
C MET A 1 -13.23 2.13 21.25
N ALA A 2 -14.08 1.22 20.77
CA ALA A 2 -13.74 -0.19 20.66
C ALA A 2 -12.61 -0.36 19.62
N LYS A 3 -11.46 -0.90 20.01
CA LYS A 3 -10.42 -1.35 19.08
C LYS A 3 -11.02 -2.49 18.27
N THR A 4 -11.45 -2.22 17.05
CA THR A 4 -11.86 -3.27 16.10
C THR A 4 -10.64 -4.17 15.90
N LYS A 5 -10.77 -5.43 16.31
CA LYS A 5 -9.70 -6.40 16.16
C LYS A 5 -9.44 -6.58 14.66
N LEU A 6 -8.19 -6.39 14.22
CA LEU A 6 -7.81 -6.64 12.83
C LEU A 6 -8.17 -8.07 12.44
N LYS A 7 -8.87 -8.23 11.31
CA LYS A 7 -9.23 -9.56 10.77
C LYS A 7 -7.99 -10.37 10.41
N TYR A 8 -6.95 -9.70 9.90
CA TYR A 8 -5.68 -10.30 9.53
C TYR A 8 -4.55 -9.59 10.27
N LYS A 9 -3.68 -10.36 10.93
CA LYS A 9 -2.48 -9.85 11.59
C LYS A 9 -1.39 -9.50 10.57
N ARG A 10 -1.27 -10.28 9.50
CA ARG A 10 -0.26 -10.15 8.45
C ARG A 10 -0.89 -10.31 7.08
N VAL A 11 -0.48 -9.46 6.14
CA VAL A 11 -0.94 -9.50 4.74
C VAL A 11 0.22 -9.34 3.77
N LEU A 12 0.07 -9.90 2.57
CA LEU A 12 0.92 -9.63 1.41
C LEU A 12 0.09 -8.87 0.38
N LEU A 13 0.40 -7.59 0.20
CA LEU A 13 -0.31 -6.70 -0.71
C LEU A 13 0.35 -6.72 -2.09
N LYS A 14 -0.34 -7.27 -3.10
CA LYS A 14 0.12 -7.22 -4.49
C LYS A 14 -0.42 -5.98 -5.18
N LEU A 15 0.47 -5.21 -5.80
CA LEU A 15 0.17 -4.05 -6.64
C LEU A 15 0.71 -4.28 -8.05
N SER A 16 0.07 -3.71 -9.06
CA SER A 16 0.64 -3.61 -10.40
C SER A 16 1.65 -2.46 -10.45
N GLY A 17 2.65 -2.55 -11.33
CA GLY A 17 3.70 -1.52 -11.48
C GLY A 17 3.16 -0.24 -12.10
N GLU A 18 2.24 -0.44 -13.04
CA GLU A 18 1.52 0.58 -13.80
C GLU A 18 0.74 1.54 -12.89
N VAL A 19 0.29 1.07 -11.70
CA VAL A 19 -0.38 1.92 -10.69
C VAL A 19 0.52 3.08 -10.26
N PHE A 20 1.84 2.91 -10.28
CA PHE A 20 2.78 3.96 -9.88
C PHE A 20 3.00 5.01 -10.95
N GLY A 21 2.56 4.81 -12.20
CA GLY A 21 2.75 5.74 -13.31
C GLY A 21 1.91 7.03 -13.24
N GLY A 22 0.95 7.13 -12.30
CA GLY A 22 0.08 8.30 -12.20
C GLY A 22 -0.81 8.49 -13.44
N GLU A 23 -1.07 9.74 -13.81
CA GLU A 23 -1.87 10.08 -15.00
C GLU A 23 -1.15 9.76 -16.32
N ASP A 24 0.18 9.78 -16.32
CA ASP A 24 1.02 9.52 -17.49
C ASP A 24 1.19 8.01 -17.77
N GLY A 25 0.81 7.15 -16.82
CA GLY A 25 0.84 5.69 -16.96
C GLY A 25 2.24 5.07 -17.09
N ALA A 26 3.30 5.87 -16.95
CA ALA A 26 4.69 5.44 -17.08
C ALA A 26 5.58 6.07 -16.01
N GLY A 27 6.65 5.36 -15.61
CA GLY A 27 7.56 5.82 -14.58
C GLY A 27 6.98 5.71 -13.16
N ILE A 28 7.45 6.54 -12.24
CA ILE A 28 7.05 6.51 -10.83
C ILE A 28 6.61 7.91 -10.39
N ASP A 29 5.30 8.11 -10.29
CA ASP A 29 4.69 9.31 -9.72
C ASP A 29 4.82 9.30 -8.19
N GLY A 30 5.64 10.22 -7.68
CA GLY A 30 5.85 10.40 -6.25
C GLY A 30 4.59 10.73 -5.45
N LYS A 31 3.54 11.30 -6.07
CA LYS A 31 2.23 11.53 -5.41
C LYS A 31 1.55 10.19 -5.13
N VAL A 32 1.52 9.28 -6.10
CA VAL A 32 0.92 7.96 -5.93
C VAL A 32 1.69 7.14 -4.90
N VAL A 33 3.03 7.13 -4.97
CA VAL A 33 3.89 6.47 -3.98
C VAL A 33 3.60 6.97 -2.56
N ARG A 34 3.51 8.30 -2.38
CA ARG A 34 3.19 8.90 -1.07
C ARG A 34 1.77 8.54 -0.60
N GLY A 35 0.81 8.47 -1.51
CA GLY A 35 -0.56 8.05 -1.23
C GLY A 35 -0.63 6.62 -0.69
N ILE A 36 -0.04 5.68 -1.42
CA ILE A 36 0.05 4.26 -1.02
C ILE A 36 0.82 4.13 0.30
N GLY A 37 1.95 4.83 0.44
CA GLY A 37 2.76 4.80 1.65
C GLY A 37 2.00 5.26 2.90
N LYS A 38 1.14 6.28 2.79
CA LYS A 38 0.28 6.74 3.90
C LYS A 38 -0.72 5.65 4.32
N GLN A 39 -1.36 4.99 3.37
CA GLN A 39 -2.32 3.91 3.66
C GLN A 39 -1.63 2.72 4.34
N VAL A 40 -0.45 2.32 3.87
CA VAL A 40 0.35 1.25 4.50
C VAL A 40 0.76 1.64 5.92
N MET A 41 1.15 2.89 6.14
CA MET A 41 1.49 3.40 7.47
C MET A 41 0.28 3.35 8.43
N GLU A 42 -0.93 3.69 7.96
CA GLU A 42 -2.14 3.59 8.77
C GLU A 42 -2.41 2.15 9.21
N LEU A 43 -2.28 1.17 8.30
CA LEU A 43 -2.40 -0.24 8.63
C LEU A 43 -1.35 -0.70 9.65
N GLN A 44 -0.10 -0.24 9.49
CA GLN A 44 0.98 -0.57 10.42
C GLN A 44 0.75 0.03 11.81
N LYS A 45 0.22 1.26 11.90
CA LYS A 45 -0.18 1.90 13.17
C LYS A 45 -1.33 1.17 13.87
N MET A 46 -2.19 0.49 13.10
CA MET A 46 -3.23 -0.39 13.64
C MET A 46 -2.67 -1.74 14.15
N GLY A 47 -1.38 -2.03 13.89
CA GLY A 47 -0.71 -3.27 14.28
C GLY A 47 -0.72 -4.37 13.21
N CYS A 48 -1.05 -4.03 11.96
CA CYS A 48 -0.99 -4.96 10.83
C CYS A 48 0.45 -5.06 10.29
N GLU A 49 0.92 -6.27 10.02
CA GLU A 49 2.20 -6.53 9.38
C GLU A 49 2.00 -6.64 7.86
N VAL A 50 2.62 -5.74 7.10
CA VAL A 50 2.36 -5.63 5.65
C VAL A 50 3.64 -5.94 4.86
N GLY A 51 3.60 -6.99 4.05
CA GLY A 51 4.52 -7.19 2.93
C GLY A 51 3.91 -6.66 1.64
N ILE A 52 4.73 -6.19 0.71
CA ILE A 52 4.25 -5.63 -0.58
C ILE A 52 4.99 -6.30 -1.74
N VAL A 53 4.25 -6.67 -2.78
CA VAL A 53 4.78 -7.14 -4.07
C VAL A 53 4.34 -6.15 -5.14
N ILE A 54 5.28 -5.63 -5.92
CA ILE A 54 5.03 -4.67 -7.00
C ILE A 54 5.42 -5.33 -8.32
N GLY A 55 4.50 -5.32 -9.30
CA GLY A 55 4.81 -5.73 -10.67
C GLY A 55 5.74 -4.73 -11.37
N GLY A 56 6.48 -5.16 -12.39
CA GLY A 56 7.43 -4.29 -13.12
C GLY A 56 6.94 -3.81 -14.49
N GLY A 57 5.63 -3.90 -14.74
CA GLY A 57 5.00 -3.42 -15.98
C GLY A 57 4.90 -1.91 -16.05
#